data_AF-A0A7C5DEY1-F1
#
_entry.id   AF-A0A7C5DEY1-F1
#
_cell.length_a   1.000
_cell.length_b   1.000
_cell.length_c   1.000
_cell.angle_alpha   90.00
_cell.angle_beta   90.00
_cell.angle_gamma   90.00
#
_symmetry.space_group_name_H-M   'P 1'
#
loop_
_entity.id
_entity.type
_entity.pdbx_description
1 polymer ?
#
loop_
_entity_poly.entity_id
_entity_poly.type
_entity_poly.pdbx_seq_one_letter_code
_entity_poly.pdbx_strand_id
1 'polypeptide(L)'
;NLFMEFRVVRPSKLKPYDQVCEELNGRGVASIEIEALSISLRPIHQIVEAAIEGFIEKADAKSAKPEKLAAAFGKACQTLLEAVAERFSEIMEQSLTQPNDIAERAAASCLNALNCHAQLKKAENIKRIHSSLGIGEKNVDGFLPLVKTLIALESMQEMLRANELLQQQLIDQWMLDETLEKVMAGKSGDWPVNSSEAVDLISCLLARRTAPGCDATPDEQLMASIRTLHESGDRHFRVFMQVQYLHGKEWFRERQLMLLASWIMLHERIQDDRQSEKNDDTAAEQAVLQTWLEAIDKLEMDAFVSGYEMGALLKPSTHNQ
;
A
#
# COMPACT_ATOMS: atom_id res chain seq x y z
N ASN A 1 -17.13 36.89 9.79
CA ASN A 1 -15.87 36.95 10.55
C ASN A 1 -15.71 35.65 11.31
N LEU A 2 -14.85 34.75 10.80
CA LEU A 2 -14.45 33.55 11.52
C LEU A 2 -13.29 33.95 12.44
N PHE A 3 -13.48 33.85 13.76
CA PHE A 3 -12.44 34.16 14.75
C PHE A 3 -12.03 32.84 15.41
N MET A 4 -10.78 32.43 15.23
CA MET A 4 -10.12 31.44 16.11
C MET A 4 -9.10 32.18 16.98
N GLU A 5 -9.03 31.75 18.24
CA GLU A 5 -8.21 32.26 19.35
C GLU A 5 -7.01 33.12 18.94
N PHE A 6 -6.96 34.38 19.40
CA PHE A 6 -5.89 35.34 19.12
C PHE A 6 -4.53 34.85 19.65
N ARG A 7 -3.85 33.98 18.90
CA ARG A 7 -2.42 33.73 19.01
C ARG A 7 -1.76 34.36 17.79
N VAL A 8 -0.78 35.23 18.01
CA VAL A 8 0.08 35.71 16.94
C VAL A 8 0.92 34.51 16.48
N VAL A 9 0.56 33.94 15.35
CA VAL A 9 1.32 32.86 14.72
C VAL A 9 2.42 33.47 13.87
N ARG A 10 3.66 33.03 14.08
CA ARG A 10 4.81 33.44 13.28
C ARG A 10 4.99 32.45 12.13
N PRO A 11 5.17 32.91 10.88
CA PRO A 11 5.47 32.04 9.76
C PRO A 11 6.75 31.24 10.01
N SER A 12 6.76 29.98 9.59
CA SER A 12 7.96 29.15 9.50
C SER A 12 7.86 28.25 8.26
N LYS A 13 8.95 27.54 7.91
CA LYS A 13 8.93 26.61 6.75
C LYS A 13 7.84 25.54 6.86
N LEU A 14 7.58 25.04 8.07
CA LEU A 14 6.54 24.04 8.35
C LEU A 14 5.15 24.65 8.54
N LYS A 15 5.06 25.97 8.71
CA LYS A 15 3.83 26.69 8.96
C LYS A 15 3.84 28.00 8.15
N PRO A 16 3.74 27.92 6.81
CA PRO A 16 3.82 29.07 5.92
C PRO A 16 2.48 29.81 5.89
N TYR A 17 2.02 30.33 7.04
CA TYR A 17 0.69 30.93 7.17
C TYR A 17 0.46 32.11 6.21
N ASP A 18 1.51 32.85 5.85
CA ASP A 18 1.41 33.93 4.86
C ASP A 18 1.01 33.38 3.48
N GLN A 19 1.62 32.29 3.03
CA GLN A 19 1.28 31.62 1.76
C GLN A 19 -0.13 31.02 1.81
N VAL A 20 -0.51 30.43 2.95
CA VAL A 20 -1.88 29.93 3.15
C VAL A 20 -2.88 31.08 2.96
N CYS A 21 -2.63 32.26 3.54
CA CYS A 21 -3.52 33.41 3.40
C CYS A 21 -3.66 33.87 1.95
N GLU A 22 -2.55 33.87 1.19
CA GLU A 22 -2.54 34.20 -0.24
C GLU A 22 -3.32 33.17 -1.08
N GLU A 23 -3.10 31.86 -0.88
CA GLU A 23 -3.74 30.80 -1.67
C GLU A 23 -5.25 30.66 -1.36
N LEU A 24 -5.63 30.84 -0.09
CA LEU A 24 -7.04 30.80 0.30
C LEU A 24 -7.81 31.98 -0.26
N ASN A 25 -7.20 33.16 -0.37
CA ASN A 25 -7.81 34.37 -0.94
C ASN A 25 -9.22 34.64 -0.35
N GLY A 26 -9.35 34.55 0.97
CA GLY A 26 -10.61 34.75 1.70
C GLY A 26 -11.57 33.55 1.70
N ARG A 27 -11.22 32.42 1.09
CA ARG A 27 -11.97 31.16 1.23
C ARG A 27 -11.80 30.59 2.63
N GLY A 28 -12.90 30.12 3.21
CA GLY A 28 -12.87 29.38 4.47
C GLY A 28 -12.39 27.96 4.26
N VAL A 29 -11.63 27.44 5.22
CA VAL A 29 -11.14 26.04 5.25
C VAL A 29 -11.51 25.38 6.56
N ALA A 30 -11.54 24.05 6.55
CA ALA A 30 -11.89 23.26 7.73
C ALA A 30 -10.81 23.35 8.83
N SER A 31 -9.52 23.41 8.45
CA SER A 31 -8.40 23.64 9.37
C SER A 31 -7.26 24.35 8.66
N ILE A 32 -6.79 25.45 9.23
CA ILE A 32 -5.66 26.24 8.71
C ILE A 32 -4.35 25.46 8.89
N GLU A 33 -4.24 24.66 9.95
CA GLU A 33 -3.08 23.84 10.27
C GLU A 33 -2.86 22.75 9.21
N ILE A 34 -3.95 22.10 8.77
CA ILE A 34 -3.90 21.09 7.71
C ILE A 34 -3.47 21.72 6.38
N GLU A 35 -4.03 22.88 6.02
CA GLU A 35 -3.64 23.61 4.80
C GLU A 35 -2.16 24.04 4.86
N ALA A 36 -1.72 24.59 5.99
CA ALA A 36 -0.33 24.98 6.16
C ALA A 36 0.63 23.79 5.98
N LEU A 37 0.29 22.64 6.55
CA LEU A 37 1.06 21.41 6.41
C LEU A 37 1.05 20.90 4.96
N SER A 38 -0.10 20.92 4.29
CA SER A 38 -0.23 20.54 2.88
C SER A 38 0.67 21.39 1.97
N ILE A 39 0.68 22.71 2.16
CA ILE A 39 1.58 23.62 1.42
C ILE A 39 3.05 23.26 1.69
N SER A 40 3.43 23.03 2.95
CA SER A 40 4.80 22.65 3.31
C SER A 40 5.24 21.32 2.71
N LEU A 41 4.34 20.33 2.61
CA LEU A 41 4.65 19.00 2.07
C LEU A 41 4.57 18.91 0.54
N ARG A 42 3.99 19.92 -0.14
CA ARG A 42 3.85 19.96 -1.61
C ARG A 42 5.13 19.61 -2.38
N PRO A 43 6.35 20.04 -2.01
CA PRO A 43 7.57 19.63 -2.71
C PRO A 43 7.83 18.12 -2.63
N ILE A 44 7.53 17.49 -1.49
CA ILE A 44 7.62 16.03 -1.34
C ILE A 44 6.53 15.35 -2.16
N HIS A 45 5.30 15.88 -2.15
CA HIS A 45 4.19 15.36 -2.97
C HIS A 45 4.54 15.34 -4.45
N GLN A 46 5.15 16.40 -4.98
CA GLN A 46 5.57 16.49 -6.38
C GLN A 46 6.65 15.46 -6.75
N ILE A 47 7.59 15.19 -5.83
CA ILE A 47 8.62 14.16 -6.03
C ILE A 47 7.98 12.77 -6.08
N VAL A 48 7.07 12.49 -5.15
CA VAL A 48 6.34 11.23 -5.10
C VAL A 48 5.47 11.06 -6.36
N GLU A 49 4.71 12.09 -6.74
CA GLU A 49 3.89 12.11 -7.95
C GLU A 49 4.71 11.76 -9.21
N ALA A 50 5.83 12.46 -9.42
CA ALA A 50 6.69 12.23 -10.58
C ALA A 50 7.32 10.84 -10.59
N ALA A 51 7.71 10.31 -9.43
CA ALA A 51 8.30 8.98 -9.33
C ALA A 51 7.27 7.87 -9.59
N ILE A 52 6.10 7.94 -8.93
CA ILE A 52 5.03 6.96 -9.12
C ILE A 52 4.50 7.00 -10.56
N GLU A 53 4.29 8.19 -11.15
CA GLU A 53 3.92 8.30 -12.56
C GLU A 53 4.96 7.60 -13.46
N GLY A 54 6.25 7.84 -13.22
CA GLY A 54 7.33 7.18 -13.94
C GLY A 54 7.36 5.65 -13.78
N PHE A 55 6.93 5.12 -12.63
CA PHE A 55 6.83 3.67 -12.39
C PHE A 55 5.66 3.03 -13.13
N ILE A 56 4.54 3.75 -13.23
CA ILE A 56 3.35 3.33 -13.96
C ILE A 56 3.65 3.30 -15.46
N GLU A 57 4.22 4.38 -16.02
CA GLU A 57 4.47 4.47 -17.48
C GLU A 57 5.53 3.48 -17.98
N LYS A 58 6.55 3.18 -17.17
CA LYS A 58 7.64 2.27 -17.55
C LYS A 58 7.34 0.80 -17.24
N ALA A 59 6.10 0.46 -16.84
CA ALA A 59 5.72 -0.92 -16.58
C ALA A 59 5.71 -1.80 -17.86
N ASP A 60 5.54 -1.20 -19.03
CA ASP A 60 5.40 -1.89 -20.33
C ASP A 60 6.70 -2.15 -21.10
N ALA A 61 7.86 -2.18 -20.43
CA ALA A 61 9.15 -2.45 -21.09
C ALA A 61 9.28 -3.93 -21.52
N LYS A 62 8.53 -4.34 -22.54
CA LYS A 62 8.33 -5.70 -23.06
C LYS A 62 9.58 -6.43 -23.59
N SER A 63 10.79 -5.87 -23.48
CA SER A 63 12.01 -6.48 -24.05
C SER A 63 13.20 -6.60 -23.10
N ALA A 64 13.06 -6.24 -21.83
CA ALA A 64 14.16 -6.36 -20.87
C ALA A 64 14.01 -7.63 -20.03
N LYS A 65 15.15 -8.25 -19.67
CA LYS A 65 15.16 -9.38 -18.74
C LYS A 65 14.60 -8.95 -17.36
N PRO A 66 13.84 -9.79 -16.64
CA PRO A 66 13.24 -9.46 -15.34
C PRO A 66 14.23 -8.86 -14.34
N GLU A 67 15.45 -9.41 -14.27
CA GLU A 67 16.49 -8.95 -13.33
C GLU A 67 16.98 -7.54 -13.66
N LYS A 68 17.05 -7.19 -14.96
CA LYS A 68 17.42 -5.82 -15.39
C LYS A 68 16.32 -4.82 -15.06
N LEU A 69 15.05 -5.22 -15.21
CA LEU A 69 13.90 -4.39 -14.86
C LEU A 69 13.85 -4.15 -13.35
N ALA A 70 14.03 -5.20 -12.55
CA ALA A 70 14.10 -5.16 -11.10
C ALA A 70 15.24 -4.25 -10.62
N ALA A 71 16.46 -4.42 -11.14
CA ALA A 71 17.60 -3.58 -10.78
C ALA A 71 17.39 -2.10 -11.17
N ALA A 72 16.81 -1.83 -12.34
CA ALA A 72 16.48 -0.47 -12.76
C ALA A 72 15.42 0.17 -11.86
N PHE A 73 14.42 -0.61 -11.42
CA PHE A 73 13.42 -0.17 -10.46
C PHE A 73 14.04 0.11 -9.08
N GLY A 74 14.87 -0.78 -8.55
CA GLY A 74 15.57 -0.57 -7.28
C GLY A 74 16.41 0.70 -7.26
N LYS A 75 17.15 0.98 -8.35
CA LYS A 75 17.86 2.25 -8.52
C LYS A 75 16.92 3.46 -8.54
N ALA A 76 15.76 3.33 -9.17
CA ALA A 76 14.78 4.42 -9.22
C ALA A 76 14.13 4.68 -7.85
N CYS A 77 13.89 3.63 -7.04
CA CYS A 77 13.50 3.76 -5.64
C CYS A 77 14.56 4.49 -4.82
N GLN A 78 15.84 4.14 -4.99
CA GLN A 78 16.92 4.87 -4.32
C GLN A 78 16.92 6.37 -4.69
N THR A 79 16.82 6.71 -5.98
CA THR A 79 16.75 8.12 -6.40
C THR A 79 15.52 8.84 -5.84
N LEU A 80 14.37 8.17 -5.75
CA LEU A 80 13.18 8.69 -5.08
C LEU A 80 13.47 9.01 -3.60
N LEU A 81 14.04 8.06 -2.86
CA LEU A 81 14.35 8.23 -1.45
C LEU A 81 15.41 9.31 -1.20
N GLU A 82 16.42 9.42 -2.06
CA GLU A 82 17.41 10.51 -2.03
C GLU A 82 16.75 11.88 -2.16
N ALA A 83 15.89 12.06 -3.17
CA ALA A 83 15.18 13.31 -3.39
C ALA A 83 14.22 13.65 -2.25
N VAL A 84 13.51 12.65 -1.72
CA VAL A 84 12.62 12.81 -0.56
C VAL A 84 13.40 13.18 0.70
N ALA A 85 14.52 12.52 0.97
CA ALA A 85 15.35 12.78 2.13
C ALA A 85 15.96 14.18 2.12
N GLU A 86 16.42 14.64 0.95
CA GLU A 86 16.91 16.01 0.76
C GLU A 86 15.81 17.03 1.08
N ARG A 87 14.63 16.91 0.46
CA ARG A 87 13.52 17.84 0.71
C ARG A 87 12.99 17.77 2.12
N PHE A 88 12.88 16.58 2.69
CA PHE A 88 12.49 16.41 4.08
C PHE A 88 13.46 17.14 5.01
N SER A 89 14.77 17.00 4.78
CA SER A 89 15.79 17.65 5.60
C SER A 89 15.74 19.18 5.50
N GLU A 90 15.42 19.73 4.32
CA GLU A 90 15.25 21.18 4.13
C GLU A 90 14.02 21.74 4.87
N ILE A 91 12.91 20.99 4.84
CA ILE A 91 11.61 21.38 5.38
C ILE A 91 11.56 21.20 6.90
N MET A 92 12.00 20.04 7.39
CA MET A 92 11.92 19.64 8.79
C MET A 92 13.16 20.03 9.60
N GLU A 93 14.22 20.49 8.95
CA GLU A 93 15.52 20.81 9.56
C GLU A 93 16.12 19.65 10.36
N GLN A 94 15.75 18.42 9.97
CA GLN A 94 16.19 17.16 10.55
C GLN A 94 16.69 16.24 9.42
N SER A 95 17.90 15.70 9.57
CA SER A 95 18.47 14.79 8.60
C SER A 95 17.66 13.48 8.52
N LEU A 96 17.34 13.06 7.30
CA LEU A 96 16.75 11.76 7.03
C LEU A 96 17.79 10.84 6.37
N THR A 97 18.14 9.74 7.05
CA THR A 97 19.17 8.82 6.58
C THR A 97 18.54 7.63 5.87
N GLN A 98 19.07 7.24 4.72
CA GLN A 98 18.55 6.11 3.96
C GLN A 98 19.17 4.78 4.43
N PRO A 99 18.42 3.67 4.43
CA PRO A 99 18.99 2.34 4.57
C PRO A 99 19.95 2.03 3.41
N ASN A 100 21.12 1.45 3.72
CA ASN A 100 22.20 1.22 2.74
C ASN A 100 21.84 0.20 1.64
N ASP A 101 20.80 -0.61 1.86
CA ASP A 101 20.41 -1.76 1.05
C ASP A 101 19.06 -1.57 0.33
N ILE A 102 18.49 -0.36 0.36
CA ILE A 102 17.12 -0.13 -0.14
C ILE A 102 16.98 -0.45 -1.64
N ALA A 103 18.00 -0.13 -2.45
CA ALA A 103 17.99 -0.41 -3.87
C ALA A 103 17.96 -1.91 -4.15
N GLU A 104 18.75 -2.68 -3.38
CA GLU A 104 18.86 -4.13 -3.51
C GLU A 104 17.57 -4.80 -3.06
N ARG A 105 17.00 -4.38 -1.92
CA ARG A 105 15.72 -4.90 -1.40
C ARG A 105 14.56 -4.57 -2.32
N ALA A 106 14.42 -3.32 -2.78
CA ALA A 106 13.36 -2.96 -3.72
C ALA A 106 13.48 -3.71 -5.06
N ALA A 107 14.71 -3.96 -5.54
CA ALA A 107 14.93 -4.81 -6.70
C ALA A 107 14.53 -6.26 -6.44
N ALA A 108 14.93 -6.84 -5.31
CA ALA A 108 14.56 -8.19 -4.91
C ALA A 108 13.03 -8.35 -4.81
N SER A 109 12.33 -7.45 -4.12
CA SER A 109 10.88 -7.43 -4.03
C SER A 109 10.22 -7.32 -5.41
N CYS A 110 10.73 -6.46 -6.30
CA CYS A 110 10.20 -6.35 -7.66
C CYS A 110 10.44 -7.63 -8.48
N LEU A 111 11.57 -8.31 -8.30
CA LEU A 111 11.84 -9.58 -8.96
C LEU A 111 10.91 -10.69 -8.43
N ASN A 112 10.73 -10.77 -7.11
CA ASN A 112 9.78 -11.69 -6.47
C ASN A 112 8.35 -11.47 -6.98
N ALA A 113 7.94 -10.21 -7.14
CA ALA A 113 6.65 -9.86 -7.72
C ALA A 113 6.50 -10.35 -9.17
N LEU A 114 7.53 -10.18 -10.01
CA LEU A 114 7.53 -10.66 -11.39
C LEU A 114 7.48 -12.19 -11.46
N ASN A 115 8.17 -12.87 -10.56
CA ASN A 115 8.15 -14.34 -10.46
C ASN A 115 6.77 -14.83 -10.00
N CYS A 116 6.21 -14.23 -8.94
CA CYS A 116 4.85 -14.52 -8.46
C CYS A 116 3.81 -14.30 -9.56
N HIS A 117 3.94 -13.22 -10.32
CA HIS A 117 3.07 -12.93 -11.46
C HIS A 117 3.16 -14.01 -12.55
N ALA A 118 4.36 -14.46 -12.89
CA ALA A 118 4.55 -15.56 -13.85
C ALA A 118 3.99 -16.89 -13.35
N GLN A 119 4.05 -17.16 -12.04
CA GLN A 119 3.45 -18.34 -11.40
C GLN A 119 1.92 -18.27 -11.43
N LEU A 120 1.34 -17.14 -11.03
CA LEU A 120 -0.10 -16.90 -11.06
C LEU A 120 -0.65 -17.06 -12.48
N LYS A 121 0.03 -16.58 -13.51
CA LYS A 121 -0.40 -16.79 -14.91
C LYS A 121 -0.46 -18.26 -15.35
N LYS A 122 0.30 -19.15 -14.70
CA LYS A 122 0.32 -20.59 -15.00
C LYS A 122 -0.68 -21.39 -14.15
N ALA A 123 -1.11 -20.85 -13.02
CA ALA A 123 -2.05 -21.53 -12.14
C ALA A 123 -3.45 -21.58 -12.79
N GLU A 124 -4.06 -22.76 -12.74
CA GLU A 124 -5.39 -23.00 -13.28
C GLU A 124 -6.47 -22.61 -12.24
N ASN A 125 -7.69 -22.31 -12.71
CA ASN A 125 -8.86 -22.04 -11.88
C ASN A 125 -8.80 -20.82 -10.93
N ILE A 126 -7.83 -19.90 -11.09
CA ILE A 126 -7.69 -18.72 -10.22
C ILE A 126 -8.13 -17.39 -10.88
N LYS A 127 -9.11 -17.43 -11.79
CA LYS A 127 -9.59 -16.25 -12.51
C LYS A 127 -10.04 -15.10 -11.60
N ARG A 128 -10.62 -15.44 -10.44
CA ARG A 128 -11.05 -14.45 -9.44
C ARG A 128 -9.85 -13.71 -8.85
N ILE A 129 -8.79 -14.45 -8.50
CA ILE A 129 -7.54 -13.87 -7.98
C ILE A 129 -6.84 -13.04 -9.04
N HIS A 130 -6.79 -13.50 -10.30
CA HIS A 130 -6.28 -12.69 -11.41
C HIS A 130 -7.03 -11.36 -11.53
N SER A 131 -8.35 -11.41 -11.47
CA SER A 131 -9.20 -10.22 -11.52
C SER A 131 -8.93 -9.30 -10.32
N SER A 132 -8.75 -9.85 -9.11
CA SER A 132 -8.44 -9.06 -7.91
C SER A 132 -7.06 -8.38 -7.96
N LEU A 133 -6.09 -9.04 -8.59
CA LEU A 133 -4.72 -8.54 -8.70
C LEU A 133 -4.49 -7.66 -9.94
N GLY A 134 -5.50 -7.49 -10.79
CA GLY A 134 -5.37 -6.74 -12.05
C GLY A 134 -4.52 -7.46 -13.11
N ILE A 135 -4.41 -8.79 -13.02
CA ILE A 135 -3.69 -9.63 -13.96
C ILE A 135 -4.62 -9.94 -15.15
N GLY A 136 -4.44 -9.19 -16.24
CA GLY A 136 -5.26 -9.32 -17.45
C GLY A 136 -4.78 -10.40 -18.43
N GLU A 137 -5.71 -10.99 -19.19
CA GLU A 137 -5.40 -11.92 -20.29
C GLU A 137 -4.88 -11.21 -21.56
N LYS A 138 -5.12 -9.89 -21.72
CA LYS A 138 -4.93 -9.16 -22.98
C LYS A 138 -4.03 -7.93 -22.85
N ASN A 139 -2.75 -8.15 -22.52
CA ASN A 139 -1.65 -7.18 -22.66
C ASN A 139 -1.74 -5.84 -21.91
N VAL A 140 -2.83 -5.57 -21.20
CA VAL A 140 -2.97 -4.46 -20.25
C VAL A 140 -2.99 -5.10 -18.86
N ASP A 141 -1.92 -4.89 -18.11
CA ASP A 141 -1.66 -5.57 -16.84
C ASP A 141 -1.51 -4.53 -15.73
N GLY A 142 -2.57 -4.35 -14.94
CA GLY A 142 -2.61 -3.38 -13.83
C GLY A 142 -1.75 -3.79 -12.65
N PHE A 143 -1.30 -5.05 -12.61
CA PHE A 143 -0.54 -5.64 -11.53
C PHE A 143 0.78 -4.90 -11.26
N LEU A 144 1.64 -4.79 -12.27
CA LEU A 144 3.01 -4.31 -12.07
C LEU A 144 3.07 -2.83 -11.65
N PRO A 145 2.26 -1.90 -12.22
CA PRO A 145 2.17 -0.53 -11.72
C PRO A 145 1.80 -0.43 -10.23
N LEU A 146 0.78 -1.18 -9.79
CA LEU A 146 0.33 -1.17 -8.40
C LEU A 146 1.39 -1.75 -7.46
N VAL A 147 2.00 -2.87 -7.82
CA VAL A 147 3.06 -3.49 -7.03
C VAL A 147 4.29 -2.59 -6.90
N LYS A 148 4.73 -1.95 -7.99
CA LYS A 148 5.84 -1.00 -7.93
C LYS A 148 5.53 0.19 -7.03
N THR A 149 4.29 0.69 -7.08
CA THR A 149 3.83 1.77 -6.21
C THR A 149 3.89 1.34 -4.74
N LEU A 150 3.38 0.14 -4.42
CA LEU A 150 3.45 -0.43 -3.09
C LEU A 150 4.89 -0.55 -2.58
N ILE A 151 5.78 -1.19 -3.34
CA ILE A 151 7.20 -1.37 -2.95
C ILE A 151 7.91 -0.04 -2.74
N ALA A 152 7.65 0.97 -3.58
CA ALA A 152 8.24 2.29 -3.44
C ALA A 152 7.76 3.00 -2.15
N LEU A 153 6.48 2.94 -1.85
CA LEU A 153 5.91 3.52 -0.62
C LEU A 153 6.37 2.75 0.62
N GLU A 154 6.53 1.43 0.54
CA GLU A 154 7.14 0.64 1.61
C GLU A 154 8.58 1.04 1.88
N SER A 155 9.37 1.23 0.83
CA SER A 155 10.75 1.68 0.94
C SER A 155 10.84 3.04 1.65
N MET A 156 9.92 3.97 1.32
CA MET A 156 9.81 5.25 2.02
C MET A 156 9.38 5.08 3.49
N GLN A 157 8.40 4.20 3.75
CA GLN A 157 7.93 3.93 5.10
C GLN A 157 9.02 3.30 5.98
N GLU A 158 9.83 2.40 5.44
CA GLU A 158 11.00 1.83 6.09
C GLU A 158 12.07 2.87 6.40
N MET A 159 12.36 3.77 5.45
CA MET A 159 13.27 4.88 5.69
C MET A 159 12.80 5.73 6.88
N LEU A 160 11.52 6.06 6.98
CA LEU A 160 10.99 6.80 8.14
C LEU A 160 11.04 5.99 9.43
N ARG A 161 10.73 4.70 9.36
CA ARG A 161 10.79 3.80 10.52
C ARG A 161 12.21 3.67 11.06
N ALA A 162 13.20 3.55 10.18
CA ALA A 162 14.62 3.46 10.54
C ALA A 162 15.16 4.75 11.21
N ASN A 163 14.50 5.89 10.99
CA ASN A 163 14.82 7.16 11.65
C ASN A 163 13.86 7.49 12.81
N GLU A 164 13.00 6.54 13.23
CA GLU A 164 11.99 6.72 14.30
C GLU A 164 10.98 7.85 14.04
N LEU A 165 10.78 8.21 12.78
CA LEU A 165 9.90 9.30 12.36
C LEU A 165 8.50 8.83 11.96
N LEU A 166 8.30 7.52 11.83
CA LEU A 166 7.01 6.95 11.45
C LEU A 166 6.13 6.70 12.67
N GLN A 167 5.05 7.47 12.81
CA GLN A 167 4.06 7.32 13.89
C GLN A 167 2.83 6.52 13.41
N GLN A 168 2.42 6.76 12.17
CA GLN A 168 1.34 6.06 11.49
C GLN A 168 1.79 5.72 10.06
N GLN A 169 0.93 5.07 9.28
CA GLN A 169 1.26 4.72 7.91
C GLN A 169 1.56 5.98 7.07
N LEU A 170 2.44 5.83 6.08
CA LEU A 170 3.03 6.94 5.31
C LEU A 170 2.01 7.86 4.64
N ILE A 171 0.95 7.29 4.05
CA ILE A 171 -0.07 8.04 3.28
C ILE A 171 -0.78 9.04 4.18
N ASP A 172 -1.22 8.64 5.38
CA ASP A 172 -1.86 9.54 6.33
C ASP A 172 -0.86 10.51 6.95
N GLN A 173 0.33 10.04 7.31
CA GLN A 173 1.32 10.90 7.97
C GLN A 173 1.78 12.05 7.06
N TRP A 174 1.89 11.79 5.76
CA TRP A 174 2.36 12.76 4.78
C TRP A 174 1.26 13.31 3.87
N MET A 175 -0.01 13.01 4.15
CA MET A 175 -1.17 13.48 3.37
C MET A 175 -1.01 13.21 1.87
N LEU A 176 -0.64 11.97 1.53
CA LEU A 176 -0.40 11.56 0.14
C LEU A 176 -1.67 11.06 -0.56
N ASP A 177 -2.81 11.02 0.11
CA ASP A 177 -4.08 10.50 -0.39
C ASP A 177 -4.49 11.16 -1.71
N GLU A 178 -4.66 12.48 -1.73
CA GLU A 178 -5.06 13.22 -2.94
C GLU A 178 -4.00 13.14 -4.05
N THR A 179 -2.72 13.15 -3.66
CA THR A 179 -1.60 13.06 -4.62
C THR A 179 -1.60 11.72 -5.33
N LEU A 180 -1.73 10.62 -4.57
CA LEU A 180 -1.77 9.28 -5.13
C LEU A 180 -3.06 9.07 -5.94
N GLU A 181 -4.21 9.52 -5.46
CA GLU A 181 -5.48 9.40 -6.19
C GLU A 181 -5.38 10.06 -7.57
N LYS A 182 -4.82 11.27 -7.65
CA LYS A 182 -4.61 12.01 -8.90
C LYS A 182 -3.70 11.24 -9.88
N VAL A 183 -2.58 10.72 -9.39
CA VAL A 183 -1.62 9.94 -10.20
C VAL A 183 -2.27 8.68 -10.74
N MET A 184 -3.05 8.00 -9.92
CA MET A 184 -3.74 6.76 -10.26
C MET A 184 -4.91 6.99 -11.23
N ALA A 185 -5.67 8.08 -11.05
CA ALA A 185 -6.80 8.44 -11.90
C ALA A 185 -6.39 8.76 -13.35
N GLY A 186 -5.23 9.41 -13.54
CA GLY A 186 -4.74 9.79 -14.87
C GLY A 186 -4.26 8.63 -15.74
N LYS A 187 -4.11 7.43 -15.16
CA LYS A 187 -3.46 6.27 -15.81
C LYS A 187 -4.26 4.98 -15.60
N SER A 188 -5.58 5.10 -15.38
CA SER A 188 -6.51 3.97 -15.23
C SER A 188 -6.54 3.10 -16.49
N GLY A 189 -5.55 2.23 -16.64
CA GLY A 189 -5.74 0.95 -17.33
C GLY A 189 -6.80 0.13 -16.58
N ASP A 190 -7.04 -1.11 -17.00
CA ASP A 190 -8.01 -2.03 -16.37
C ASP A 190 -7.57 -2.44 -14.93
N TRP A 191 -7.53 -1.47 -14.02
CA TRP A 191 -7.25 -1.68 -12.62
C TRP A 191 -8.47 -2.36 -11.99
N PRO A 192 -8.25 -3.24 -11.00
CA PRO A 192 -9.34 -3.98 -10.37
C PRO A 192 -10.22 -3.10 -9.49
N VAL A 193 -9.79 -1.88 -9.22
CA VAL A 193 -10.39 -0.88 -8.32
C VAL A 193 -10.25 0.51 -8.93
N ASN A 194 -11.06 1.47 -8.48
CA ASN A 194 -10.88 2.87 -8.87
C ASN A 194 -9.66 3.51 -8.14
N SER A 195 -9.32 4.74 -8.50
CA SER A 195 -8.13 5.43 -7.95
C SER A 195 -8.19 5.60 -6.43
N SER A 196 -9.33 6.01 -5.86
CA SER A 196 -9.45 6.18 -4.40
C SER A 196 -9.37 4.84 -3.67
N GLU A 197 -10.02 3.79 -4.20
CA GLU A 197 -9.97 2.44 -3.66
C GLU A 197 -8.55 1.84 -3.73
N ALA A 198 -7.76 2.17 -4.76
CA ALA A 198 -6.36 1.77 -4.86
C ALA A 198 -5.50 2.41 -3.77
N VAL A 199 -5.72 3.70 -3.47
CA VAL A 199 -5.05 4.40 -2.37
C VAL A 199 -5.43 3.75 -1.03
N ASP A 200 -6.72 3.49 -0.80
CA ASP A 200 -7.17 2.87 0.44
C ASP A 200 -6.61 1.44 0.61
N LEU A 201 -6.54 0.66 -0.48
CA LEU A 201 -5.91 -0.66 -0.49
C LEU A 201 -4.44 -0.60 -0.12
N ILE A 202 -3.67 0.29 -0.77
CA ILE A 202 -2.24 0.45 -0.49
C ILE A 202 -2.04 0.92 0.95
N SER A 203 -2.87 1.86 1.43
CA SER A 203 -2.85 2.29 2.83
C SER A 203 -3.08 1.12 3.79
N CYS A 204 -4.06 0.26 3.51
CA CYS A 204 -4.28 -0.95 4.29
C CYS A 204 -3.04 -1.83 4.32
N LEU A 205 -2.40 -2.09 3.17
CA LEU A 205 -1.20 -2.91 3.09
C LEU A 205 -0.02 -2.30 3.86
N LEU A 206 0.17 -0.98 3.77
CA LEU A 206 1.21 -0.25 4.51
C LEU A 206 0.96 -0.20 6.02
N ALA A 207 -0.31 -0.15 6.45
CA ALA A 207 -0.70 -0.12 7.85
C ALA A 207 -0.49 -1.49 8.54
N ARG A 208 -0.28 -2.57 7.77
CA ARG A 208 0.00 -3.89 8.33
C ARG A 208 1.32 -3.86 9.09
N ARG A 209 1.23 -4.00 10.41
CA ARG A 209 2.37 -4.22 11.31
C ARG A 209 2.55 -5.71 11.52
N THR A 210 2.77 -6.49 10.46
CA THR A 210 3.15 -7.89 10.66
C THR A 210 4.59 -7.93 11.14
N ALA A 211 4.80 -8.40 12.37
CA ALA A 211 6.14 -8.70 12.86
C ALA A 211 6.67 -9.87 12.01
N PRO A 212 7.83 -9.74 11.34
CA PRO A 212 8.41 -10.82 10.55
C PRO A 212 8.76 -12.00 11.47
N GLY A 213 8.43 -13.22 11.04
CA GLY A 213 8.96 -14.45 11.65
C GLY A 213 8.00 -15.24 12.54
N CYS A 214 6.68 -15.10 12.41
CA CYS A 214 5.76 -16.04 13.03
C CYS A 214 5.62 -17.29 12.13
N ASP A 215 5.77 -18.51 12.68
CA ASP A 215 5.46 -19.78 12.01
C ASP A 215 3.95 -19.97 11.70
N ALA A 216 3.23 -18.86 11.56
CA ALA A 216 1.81 -18.80 11.30
C ALA A 216 1.51 -19.33 9.90
N THR A 217 0.47 -20.14 9.80
CA THR A 217 -0.08 -20.62 8.54
C THR A 217 -0.67 -19.46 7.71
N PRO A 218 -0.80 -19.57 6.38
CA PRO A 218 -1.42 -18.54 5.55
C PRO A 218 -2.80 -18.07 6.04
N ASP A 219 -3.62 -18.99 6.55
CA ASP A 219 -4.93 -18.71 7.15
C ASP A 219 -4.82 -17.80 8.40
N GLU A 220 -3.91 -18.14 9.30
CA GLU A 220 -3.64 -17.36 10.51
C GLU A 220 -3.08 -15.97 10.16
N GLN A 221 -2.20 -15.88 9.15
CA GLN A 221 -1.63 -14.61 8.69
C GLN A 221 -2.69 -13.70 8.06
N LEU A 222 -3.57 -14.23 7.21
CA LEU A 222 -4.70 -13.48 6.64
C LEU A 222 -5.60 -12.95 7.73
N MET A 223 -6.06 -13.82 8.63
CA MET A 223 -6.98 -13.45 9.70
C MET A 223 -6.35 -12.47 10.69
N ALA A 224 -5.08 -12.66 11.05
CA ALA A 224 -4.35 -11.72 11.92
C ALA A 224 -4.22 -10.35 11.26
N SER A 225 -3.95 -10.30 9.94
CA SER A 225 -3.83 -9.05 9.20
C SER A 225 -5.16 -8.29 9.16
N ILE A 226 -6.26 -8.96 8.82
CA ILE A 226 -7.58 -8.34 8.77
C ILE A 226 -8.00 -7.86 10.17
N ARG A 227 -7.78 -8.68 11.20
CA ARG A 227 -8.06 -8.30 12.60
C ARG A 227 -7.27 -7.06 13.02
N THR A 228 -5.97 -7.03 12.73
CA THR A 228 -5.10 -5.89 13.08
C THR A 228 -5.57 -4.61 12.39
N LEU A 229 -5.96 -4.68 11.12
CA LEU A 229 -6.49 -3.53 10.37
C LEU A 229 -7.86 -3.07 10.89
N HIS A 230 -8.71 -3.99 11.34
CA HIS A 230 -9.99 -3.64 11.96
C HIS A 230 -9.81 -2.97 13.33
N GLU A 231 -8.95 -3.54 14.18
CA GLU A 231 -8.69 -3.08 15.54
C GLU A 231 -7.91 -1.76 15.59
N SER A 232 -7.09 -1.47 14.59
CA SER A 232 -6.37 -0.18 14.49
C SER A 232 -7.32 1.01 14.32
N GLY A 233 -8.57 0.77 13.89
CA GLY A 233 -9.54 1.82 13.60
C GLY A 233 -9.18 2.65 12.37
N ASP A 234 -8.34 2.13 11.48
CA ASP A 234 -7.88 2.81 10.27
C ASP A 234 -9.08 3.20 9.38
N ARG A 235 -9.14 4.48 9.00
CA ARG A 235 -10.19 5.01 8.12
C ARG A 235 -10.17 4.34 6.75
N HIS A 236 -8.99 4.08 6.20
CA HIS A 236 -8.80 3.48 4.88
C HIS A 236 -9.33 2.05 4.87
N PHE A 237 -9.13 1.29 5.94
CA PHE A 237 -9.70 -0.06 6.05
C PHE A 237 -11.23 -0.04 5.97
N ARG A 238 -11.88 0.86 6.73
CA ARG A 238 -13.35 0.97 6.72
C ARG A 238 -13.90 1.42 5.37
N VAL A 239 -13.24 2.38 4.73
CA VAL A 239 -13.64 2.90 3.41
C VAL A 239 -13.43 1.82 2.33
N PHE A 240 -12.25 1.19 2.30
CA PHE A 240 -11.92 0.13 1.35
C PHE A 240 -12.87 -1.06 1.47
N MET A 241 -13.09 -1.57 2.67
CA MET A 241 -14.00 -2.69 2.93
C MET A 241 -15.49 -2.31 2.74
N GLN A 242 -15.76 -1.02 2.51
CA GLN A 242 -17.09 -0.43 2.37
C GLN A 242 -17.99 -0.80 3.54
N VAL A 243 -17.47 -0.63 4.76
CA VAL A 243 -18.15 -1.05 5.99
C VAL A 243 -19.43 -0.26 6.19
N GLN A 244 -20.55 -0.97 6.34
CA GLN A 244 -21.86 -0.41 6.63
C GLN A 244 -22.29 -0.74 8.05
N TYR A 245 -22.75 0.26 8.78
CA TYR A 245 -23.28 0.08 10.13
C TYR A 245 -24.80 -0.03 10.10
N LEU A 246 -25.33 -1.23 10.36
CA LEU A 246 -26.76 -1.52 10.36
C LEU A 246 -27.13 -2.34 11.59
N HIS A 247 -28.15 -1.90 12.34
CA HIS A 247 -28.66 -2.59 13.53
C HIS A 247 -27.61 -2.93 14.60
N GLY A 248 -26.62 -2.06 14.79
CA GLY A 248 -25.57 -2.29 15.79
C GLY A 248 -24.42 -3.18 15.30
N LYS A 249 -24.41 -3.56 14.02
CA LYS A 249 -23.45 -4.48 13.41
C LYS A 249 -22.73 -3.85 12.23
N GLU A 250 -21.51 -4.30 11.98
CA GLU A 250 -20.65 -3.89 10.87
C GLU A 250 -20.66 -4.95 9.77
N TRP A 251 -21.08 -4.57 8.57
CA TRP A 251 -21.12 -5.43 7.39
C TRP A 251 -20.13 -4.94 6.35
N PHE A 252 -19.48 -5.84 5.63
CA PHE A 252 -18.51 -5.49 4.59
C PHE A 252 -18.87 -6.14 3.24
N ARG A 253 -18.16 -5.74 2.17
CA ARG A 253 -18.39 -6.29 0.83
C ARG A 253 -17.46 -7.47 0.54
N GLU A 254 -18.04 -8.57 0.07
CA GLU A 254 -17.33 -9.76 -0.39
C GLU A 254 -16.19 -9.44 -1.36
N ARG A 255 -16.46 -8.63 -2.41
CA ARG A 255 -15.45 -8.24 -3.40
C ARG A 255 -14.23 -7.58 -2.75
N GLN A 256 -14.44 -6.71 -1.77
CA GLN A 256 -13.36 -5.96 -1.12
C GLN A 256 -12.53 -6.87 -0.20
N LEU A 257 -13.18 -7.82 0.49
CA LEU A 257 -12.47 -8.85 1.24
C LEU A 257 -11.53 -9.66 0.33
N MET A 258 -12.04 -10.10 -0.83
CA MET A 258 -11.24 -10.89 -1.77
C MET A 258 -10.09 -10.11 -2.39
N LEU A 259 -10.30 -8.82 -2.68
CA LEU A 259 -9.23 -7.92 -3.11
C LEU A 259 -8.15 -7.82 -2.02
N LEU A 260 -8.53 -7.48 -0.80
CA LEU A 260 -7.58 -7.34 0.32
C LEU A 260 -6.81 -8.65 0.55
N ALA A 261 -7.50 -9.80 0.60
CA ALA A 261 -6.89 -11.10 0.84
C ALA A 261 -5.88 -11.48 -0.26
N SER A 262 -6.22 -11.22 -1.53
CA SER A 262 -5.33 -11.48 -2.67
C SER A 262 -4.06 -10.62 -2.59
N TRP A 263 -4.21 -9.35 -2.22
CA TRP A 263 -3.09 -8.42 -2.09
C TRP A 263 -2.24 -8.68 -0.84
N ILE A 264 -2.84 -9.15 0.26
CA ILE A 264 -2.10 -9.62 1.44
C ILE A 264 -1.24 -10.84 1.08
N MET A 265 -1.82 -11.84 0.43
CA MET A 265 -1.07 -13.00 -0.06
C MET A 265 0.11 -12.57 -0.93
N LEU A 266 -0.14 -11.71 -1.91
CA LEU A 266 0.91 -11.22 -2.80
C LEU A 266 2.01 -10.49 -2.01
N HIS A 267 1.62 -9.63 -1.08
CA HIS A 267 2.54 -8.86 -0.26
C HIS A 267 3.46 -9.76 0.57
N GLU A 268 2.92 -10.76 1.26
CA GLU A 268 3.71 -11.74 2.01
C GLU A 268 4.66 -12.52 1.09
N ARG A 269 4.19 -12.89 -0.11
CA ARG A 269 5.02 -13.59 -1.09
C ARG A 269 6.15 -12.76 -1.68
N ILE A 270 5.98 -11.45 -1.77
CA ILE A 270 7.01 -10.51 -2.23
C ILE A 270 8.10 -10.33 -1.17
N GLN A 271 7.70 -10.32 0.11
CA GLN A 271 8.57 -10.09 1.28
C GLN A 271 9.29 -11.35 1.79
N ASP A 272 8.93 -12.54 1.29
CA ASP A 272 9.58 -13.79 1.69
C ASP A 272 10.99 -13.93 1.08
N ASP A 273 11.99 -13.43 1.81
CA ASP A 273 13.43 -13.50 1.47
C ASP A 273 13.94 -14.94 1.25
N ARG A 274 13.22 -15.96 1.73
CA ARG A 274 13.61 -17.38 1.57
C ARG A 274 13.58 -17.85 0.11
N GLN A 275 12.95 -17.10 -0.79
CA GLN A 275 12.91 -17.41 -2.22
C GLN A 275 14.24 -17.12 -2.93
N SER A 276 15.10 -16.24 -2.39
CA SER A 276 16.32 -15.83 -3.11
C SER A 276 17.50 -16.81 -2.98
N GLU A 277 17.49 -17.74 -2.02
CA GLU A 277 18.61 -18.66 -1.76
C GLU A 277 18.39 -20.10 -2.26
N LYS A 278 17.17 -20.50 -2.59
CA LYS A 278 16.86 -21.86 -3.05
C LYS A 278 16.53 -21.89 -4.54
N ASN A 279 17.56 -22.11 -5.35
CA ASN A 279 17.38 -22.52 -6.73
C ASN A 279 16.48 -23.78 -6.83
N ASP A 280 15.50 -23.71 -7.74
CA ASP A 280 14.92 -24.81 -8.52
C ASP A 280 13.84 -25.75 -7.95
N ASP A 281 13.32 -25.59 -6.73
CA ASP A 281 12.18 -26.44 -6.33
C ASP A 281 10.82 -25.80 -6.67
N THR A 282 10.51 -25.79 -7.97
CA THR A 282 9.26 -25.23 -8.51
C THR A 282 8.01 -25.88 -7.90
N ALA A 283 8.13 -27.12 -7.42
CA ALA A 283 7.04 -27.84 -6.77
C ALA A 283 6.74 -27.30 -5.37
N ALA A 284 7.78 -26.96 -4.59
CA ALA A 284 7.61 -26.37 -3.27
C ALA A 284 6.96 -24.97 -3.34
N GLU A 285 7.37 -24.14 -4.30
CA GLU A 285 6.78 -22.81 -4.49
C GLU A 285 5.32 -22.85 -4.94
N GLN A 286 4.97 -23.84 -5.79
CA GLN A 286 3.60 -24.12 -6.19
C GLN A 286 2.77 -24.62 -5.00
N ALA A 287 3.31 -25.49 -4.15
CA ALA A 287 2.64 -25.94 -2.95
C ALA A 287 2.33 -24.78 -2.00
N VAL A 288 3.28 -23.86 -1.80
CA VAL A 288 3.05 -22.64 -1.00
C VAL A 288 1.96 -21.77 -1.61
N LEU A 289 1.97 -21.54 -2.93
CA LEU A 289 0.92 -20.79 -3.61
C LEU A 289 -0.45 -21.45 -3.41
N GLN A 290 -0.51 -22.78 -3.54
CA GLN A 290 -1.74 -23.54 -3.37
C GLN A 290 -2.30 -23.41 -1.95
N THR A 291 -1.45 -23.48 -0.91
CA THR A 291 -1.88 -23.27 0.49
C THR A 291 -2.47 -21.87 0.70
N TRP A 292 -1.90 -20.84 0.06
CA TRP A 292 -2.45 -19.49 0.11
C TRP A 292 -3.81 -19.37 -0.59
N LEU A 293 -3.97 -20.00 -1.76
CA LEU A 293 -5.24 -20.02 -2.48
C LEU A 293 -6.33 -20.72 -1.65
N GLU A 294 -6.01 -21.86 -1.03
CA GLU A 294 -6.92 -22.58 -0.13
C GLU A 294 -7.29 -21.74 1.10
N ALA A 295 -6.35 -20.98 1.66
CA ALA A 295 -6.63 -20.07 2.78
C ALA A 295 -7.58 -18.93 2.37
N ILE A 296 -7.43 -18.40 1.16
CA ILE A 296 -8.35 -17.38 0.62
C ILE A 296 -9.76 -17.97 0.40
N ASP A 297 -9.85 -19.19 -0.16
CA ASP A 297 -11.14 -19.86 -0.36
C ASP A 297 -11.84 -20.16 0.97
N LYS A 298 -11.07 -20.57 1.99
CA LYS A 298 -11.58 -20.77 3.35
C LYS A 298 -12.07 -19.47 3.98
N LEU A 299 -11.30 -18.39 3.87
CA LEU A 299 -11.68 -17.07 4.33
C LEU A 299 -12.99 -16.61 3.66
N GLU A 300 -13.15 -16.86 2.37
CA GLU A 300 -14.38 -16.55 1.64
C GLU A 300 -15.59 -17.34 2.20
N MET A 301 -15.41 -18.64 2.44
CA MET A 301 -16.44 -19.48 3.04
C MET A 301 -16.84 -18.99 4.44
N ASP A 302 -15.86 -18.65 5.27
CA ASP A 302 -16.10 -18.12 6.62
C ASP A 302 -16.80 -16.75 6.58
N ALA A 303 -16.45 -15.90 5.60
CA ALA A 303 -17.14 -14.64 5.34
C ALA A 303 -18.59 -14.86 4.89
N PHE A 304 -18.85 -15.85 4.04
CA PHE A 304 -20.21 -16.20 3.63
C PHE A 304 -21.04 -16.74 4.79
N VAL A 305 -20.50 -17.66 5.60
CA VAL A 305 -21.19 -18.25 6.77
C VAL A 305 -21.50 -17.19 7.84
N SER A 306 -20.61 -16.20 8.01
CA SER A 306 -20.84 -15.06 8.89
C SER A 306 -21.81 -14.01 8.31
N GLY A 307 -22.31 -14.22 7.09
CA GLY A 307 -23.16 -13.28 6.36
C GLY A 307 -22.44 -12.00 5.95
N TYR A 308 -21.11 -11.98 5.97
CA TYR A 308 -20.29 -10.78 5.80
C TYR A 308 -20.41 -9.76 6.95
N GLU A 309 -20.73 -10.23 8.16
CA GLU A 309 -20.65 -9.45 9.39
C GLU A 309 -19.21 -9.50 9.95
N MET A 310 -18.56 -8.34 10.06
CA MET A 310 -17.17 -8.23 10.52
C MET A 310 -16.96 -8.83 11.92
N GLY A 311 -17.85 -8.51 12.86
CA GLY A 311 -17.78 -9.02 14.22
C GLY A 311 -18.05 -10.53 14.35
N ALA A 312 -18.69 -11.15 13.36
CA ALA A 312 -18.88 -12.59 13.33
C ALA A 312 -17.69 -13.29 12.67
N LEU A 313 -17.14 -12.72 11.58
CA LEU A 313 -15.93 -13.22 10.91
C LEU A 313 -14.70 -13.20 11.83
N LEU A 314 -14.51 -12.12 12.59
CA LEU A 314 -13.29 -11.94 13.40
C LEU A 314 -13.32 -12.68 14.74
N LYS A 315 -14.47 -13.24 15.14
CA LYS A 315 -14.57 -14.04 16.36
C LYS A 315 -13.65 -15.25 16.25
N PRO A 316 -12.82 -15.52 17.26
CA PRO A 316 -12.01 -16.74 17.26
C PRO A 316 -12.96 -17.93 17.17
N SER A 317 -12.78 -18.75 16.13
CA SER A 317 -13.55 -19.96 15.92
C SER A 317 -13.40 -20.86 17.13
N THR A 318 -14.42 -20.95 17.98
CA THR A 318 -14.46 -21.87 19.13
C THR A 318 -14.74 -23.31 18.68
N HIS A 319 -14.13 -23.77 17.58
CA HIS A 319 -14.32 -25.11 17.05
C HIS A 319 -13.00 -25.90 17.03
N ASN A 320 -13.05 -26.99 17.79
CA ASN A 320 -12.17 -28.16 17.88
C ASN A 320 -10.93 -28.09 18.81
N GLN A 321 -11.21 -28.33 20.10
CA GLN A 321 -10.62 -29.48 20.79
C GLN A 321 -11.39 -30.74 20.41
#